data_AF-B5JXW7-F1
#
_entry.id   AF-B5JXW7-F1
#
_cell.length_a   1.000
_cell.length_b   1.000
_cell.length_c   1.000
_cell.angle_alpha   90.00
_cell.angle_beta   90.00
_cell.angle_gamma   90.00
#
_symmetry.space_group_name_H-M   'P 1'
#
loop_
_entity.id
_entity.type
_entity.pdbx_description
1 polymer ?
#
loop_
_entity_poly.entity_id
_entity_poly.type
_entity_poly.pdbx_seq_one_letter_code
_entity_poly.pdbx_strand_id
1 'polypeptide(L)'
;MALQNHVTEEERKIFEANAGFPLEILENFDTKDDLSSLTSTAKNLDLALSTATATADLLGACGVPTILVAKRLPERWYLGEPYLKQYYPNMTPVVLNMNQDWSEADAPLKHNIEQLLAQSAERSTP
;
A
#
# COMPACT_ATOMS: atom_id res chain seq x y z
N MET A 1 2.48 -3.52 -24.66
CA MET A 1 2.09 -2.32 -23.88
C MET A 1 2.38 -2.62 -22.42
N ALA A 2 2.94 -1.67 -21.68
CA ALA A 2 3.39 -1.92 -20.30
C ALA A 2 2.18 -2.24 -19.38
N LEU A 3 2.29 -3.34 -18.61
CA LEU A 3 1.29 -3.87 -17.66
C LEU A 3 0.98 -2.95 -16.46
N GLN A 4 1.50 -1.72 -16.40
CA GLN A 4 1.46 -0.91 -15.17
C GLN A 4 0.21 -0.02 -15.02
N ASN A 5 -0.42 0.41 -16.12
CA ASN A 5 -1.43 1.48 -16.06
C ASN A 5 -2.84 1.06 -16.52
N HIS A 6 -2.99 -0.16 -17.04
CA HIS A 6 -4.28 -0.63 -17.54
C HIS A 6 -4.45 -2.09 -17.15
N VAL A 7 -5.60 -2.40 -16.56
CA VAL A 7 -6.02 -3.76 -16.24
C VAL A 7 -7.09 -4.15 -17.25
N THR A 8 -6.89 -5.27 -17.93
CA THR A 8 -7.89 -5.82 -18.85
C THR A 8 -9.05 -6.46 -18.10
N GLU A 9 -10.19 -6.60 -18.76
CA GLU A 9 -11.35 -7.28 -18.19
C GLU A 9 -11.06 -8.75 -17.84
N GLU A 10 -10.14 -9.39 -18.58
CA GLU A 10 -9.69 -10.76 -18.29
C GLU A 10 -8.86 -10.82 -17.01
N GLU A 11 -7.89 -9.91 -16.84
CA GLU A 11 -7.09 -9.81 -15.62
C GLU A 11 -7.96 -9.47 -14.40
N ARG A 12 -8.95 -8.59 -14.58
CA ARG A 12 -9.94 -8.25 -13.56
C ARG A 12 -10.69 -9.49 -13.08
N LYS A 13 -11.23 -10.28 -14.01
CA LYS A 13 -11.95 -11.53 -13.70
C LYS A 13 -11.07 -12.55 -13.00
N ILE A 14 -9.82 -12.69 -13.43
CA ILE A 14 -8.84 -13.59 -12.78
C ILE A 14 -8.59 -13.13 -11.34
N PHE A 15 -8.41 -11.83 -11.12
CA PHE A 15 -8.20 -11.30 -9.77
C PHE A 15 -9.41 -11.56 -8.88
N GLU A 16 -10.61 -11.17 -9.30
CA GLU A 16 -11.83 -11.29 -8.48
C GLU A 16 -12.16 -12.75 -8.14
N ALA A 17 -11.92 -13.68 -9.08
CA ALA A 17 -12.09 -15.11 -8.85
C ALA A 17 -11.14 -15.68 -7.79
N ASN A 18 -9.92 -15.14 -7.67
CA ASN A 18 -8.91 -15.61 -6.71
C ASN A 18 -8.96 -14.88 -5.37
N ALA A 19 -9.22 -13.56 -5.39
CA ALA A 19 -9.17 -12.70 -4.23
C ALA A 19 -10.43 -12.77 -3.36
N GLY A 20 -11.58 -13.10 -3.97
CA GLY A 20 -12.87 -13.18 -3.26
C GLY A 20 -13.47 -11.80 -2.91
N PHE A 21 -12.96 -10.72 -3.50
CA PHE A 21 -13.49 -9.36 -3.37
C PHE A 21 -13.34 -8.60 -4.71
N PRO A 22 -14.18 -7.57 -4.97
CA PRO A 22 -14.15 -6.85 -6.24
C PRO A 22 -12.90 -5.99 -6.40
N LEU A 23 -12.46 -5.77 -7.65
CA LEU A 23 -11.36 -4.86 -7.98
C LEU A 23 -11.89 -3.53 -8.49
N GLU A 24 -11.95 -2.51 -7.64
CA GLU A 24 -12.36 -1.16 -8.08
C GLU A 24 -11.21 -0.44 -8.78
N ILE A 25 -11.45 0.05 -9.99
CA ILE A 25 -10.52 0.91 -10.74
C ILE A 25 -11.17 2.29 -10.83
N LEU A 26 -10.50 3.29 -10.26
CA LEU A 26 -10.97 4.66 -10.30
C LEU A 26 -10.62 5.26 -11.67
N GLU A 27 -11.57 5.26 -12.60
CA GLU A 27 -11.39 5.80 -13.96
C GLU A 27 -11.33 7.33 -13.99
N ASN A 28 -11.66 7.99 -12.87
CA ASN A 28 -11.91 9.41 -12.80
C ASN A 28 -10.64 10.27 -12.73
N PHE A 29 -9.45 9.65 -12.65
CA PHE A 29 -8.18 10.37 -12.61
C PHE A 29 -7.02 9.59 -13.23
N ASP A 30 -6.02 10.34 -13.71
CA ASP A 30 -4.80 9.78 -14.28
C ASP A 30 -3.85 9.30 -13.16
N THR A 31 -3.62 7.99 -13.09
CA THR A 31 -2.75 7.37 -12.09
C THR A 31 -1.26 7.62 -12.31
N LYS A 32 -0.87 8.21 -13.45
CA LYS A 32 0.51 8.47 -13.84
C LYS A 32 0.87 9.95 -13.69
N ASP A 33 0.07 10.84 -14.30
CA ASP A 33 0.44 12.25 -14.47
C ASP A 33 -0.42 13.23 -13.65
N ASP A 34 -1.43 12.75 -12.90
CA ASP A 34 -2.27 13.58 -12.02
C ASP A 34 -2.02 13.28 -10.53
N LEU A 35 -0.94 13.86 -10.01
CA LEU A 35 -0.56 13.72 -8.61
C LEU A 35 -1.60 14.36 -7.66
N SER A 36 -2.28 15.42 -8.11
CA SER A 36 -3.25 16.14 -7.27
C SER A 36 -4.46 15.27 -6.96
N SER A 37 -5.01 14.62 -7.98
CA SER A 37 -6.13 13.69 -7.82
C SER A 37 -5.74 12.43 -7.04
N LEU A 38 -4.52 11.92 -7.26
CA LEU A 38 -3.99 10.79 -6.49
C LEU A 38 -3.88 11.14 -4.99
N THR A 39 -3.33 12.31 -4.65
CA THR A 39 -3.27 12.81 -3.26
C THR A 39 -4.65 13.05 -2.66
N SER A 40 -5.60 13.61 -3.44
CA SER A 40 -6.97 13.81 -2.97
C SER A 40 -7.64 12.47 -2.64
N THR A 41 -7.48 11.48 -3.50
CA THR A 41 -8.01 10.12 -3.29
C THR A 41 -7.38 9.49 -2.05
N ALA A 42 -6.03 9.55 -1.94
CA ALA A 42 -5.29 9.00 -0.82
C ALA A 42 -5.80 9.48 0.55
N LYS A 43 -6.17 10.75 0.68
CA LYS A 43 -6.67 11.34 1.93
C LYS A 43 -8.02 10.78 2.40
N ASN A 44 -8.75 10.10 1.53
CA ASN A 44 -10.03 9.46 1.88
C ASN A 44 -9.86 7.99 2.29
N LEU A 45 -8.63 7.46 2.33
CA LEU A 45 -8.36 6.09 2.73
C LEU A 45 -8.10 6.00 4.24
N ASP A 46 -8.75 5.05 4.91
CA ASP A 46 -8.42 4.67 6.29
C ASP A 46 -7.04 3.98 6.40
N LEU A 47 -6.68 3.24 5.36
CA LEU A 47 -5.47 2.43 5.28
C LEU A 47 -5.08 2.21 3.81
N ALA A 48 -3.79 2.31 3.51
CA ALA A 48 -3.24 1.95 2.21
C ALA A 48 -2.25 0.79 2.31
N LEU A 49 -2.26 -0.10 1.32
CA LEU A 49 -1.28 -1.16 1.14
C LEU A 49 -0.48 -0.86 -0.13
N SER A 50 0.84 -0.75 -0.04
CA SER A 50 1.67 -0.45 -1.22
C SER A 50 2.99 -1.20 -1.21
N THR A 51 3.52 -1.45 -2.40
CA THR A 51 4.93 -1.85 -2.57
C THR A 51 5.84 -0.63 -2.50
N ALA A 52 7.15 -0.84 -2.33
CA ALA A 52 8.16 0.21 -2.27
C ALA A 52 8.35 0.94 -3.61
N THR A 53 7.44 1.86 -3.90
CA THR A 53 7.41 2.73 -5.08
C THR A 53 7.13 4.16 -4.63
N ALA A 54 7.26 5.13 -5.55
CA ALA A 54 6.97 6.53 -5.27
C ALA A 54 5.53 6.76 -4.75
N THR A 55 4.58 5.90 -5.12
CA THR A 55 3.21 5.95 -4.59
C THR A 55 3.17 5.71 -3.07
N ALA A 56 4.03 4.82 -2.55
CA ALA A 56 4.11 4.60 -1.11
C ALA A 56 4.67 5.82 -0.37
N ASP A 57 5.70 6.47 -0.94
CA ASP A 57 6.26 7.71 -0.40
C ASP A 57 5.21 8.84 -0.39
N LEU A 58 4.39 8.95 -1.45
CA LEU A 58 3.28 9.89 -1.52
C LEU A 58 2.25 9.64 -0.40
N LEU A 59 1.83 8.38 -0.23
CA LEU A 59 0.88 7.98 0.82
C LEU A 59 1.42 8.31 2.22
N GLY A 60 2.70 8.00 2.45
CA GLY A 60 3.45 8.37 3.64
C GLY A 60 3.41 9.89 3.89
N ALA A 61 3.79 10.68 2.89
CA ALA A 61 3.80 12.14 2.96
C ALA A 61 2.41 12.76 3.17
N CYS A 62 1.35 12.09 2.70
CA CYS A 62 -0.04 12.52 2.93
C CYS A 62 -0.55 12.21 4.33
N GLY A 63 0.22 11.51 5.17
CA GLY A 63 -0.20 11.11 6.52
C GLY A 63 -1.17 9.93 6.57
N VAL A 64 -1.41 9.26 5.44
CA VAL A 64 -2.33 8.12 5.34
C VAL A 64 -1.69 6.90 6.01
N PRO A 65 -2.34 6.21 6.95
CA PRO A 65 -1.83 4.95 7.49
C PRO A 65 -1.48 4.00 6.34
N THR A 66 -0.21 3.58 6.26
CA THR A 66 0.28 2.83 5.10
C THR A 66 1.10 1.63 5.51
N ILE A 67 0.75 0.45 5.02
CA ILE A 67 1.57 -0.75 5.16
C ILE A 67 2.42 -0.89 3.90
N LEU A 68 3.74 -0.87 4.09
CA LEU A 68 4.72 -0.97 3.03
C LEU A 68 5.22 -2.41 2.91
N VAL A 69 4.89 -3.09 1.82
CA VAL A 69 5.25 -4.50 1.61
C VAL A 69 6.39 -4.59 0.62
N ALA A 70 7.52 -5.17 1.04
CA ALA A 70 8.70 -5.26 0.17
C ALA A 70 9.60 -6.43 0.52
N LYS A 71 10.48 -6.79 -0.41
CA LYS A 71 11.67 -7.58 -0.11
C LYS A 71 12.84 -6.66 0.20
N ARG A 72 13.63 -7.03 1.21
CA ARG A 72 14.87 -6.37 1.64
C ARG A 72 15.90 -6.54 0.54
N LEU A 73 16.11 -5.49 -0.23
CA LEU A 73 17.16 -5.43 -1.21
C LEU A 73 18.37 -4.69 -0.63
N PRO A 74 19.60 -5.19 -0.84
CA PRO A 74 20.81 -4.50 -0.40
C PRO A 74 20.88 -3.06 -0.88
N GLU A 75 20.31 -2.72 -2.04
CA GLU A 75 20.26 -1.38 -2.63
C GLU A 75 19.10 -0.49 -2.13
N ARG A 76 18.17 -1.02 -1.32
CA ARG A 76 17.03 -0.27 -0.76
C ARG A 76 17.21 -0.02 0.74
N TRP A 77 18.09 0.93 1.07
CA TRP A 77 18.69 1.10 2.40
C TRP A 77 17.72 1.66 3.47
N TYR A 78 16.54 2.14 3.04
CA TYR A 78 15.64 2.95 3.88
C TYR A 78 14.29 2.28 4.21
N LEU A 79 14.08 1.02 3.80
CA LEU A 79 12.81 0.31 4.03
C LEU A 79 12.67 -0.26 5.45
N GLY A 80 13.70 -0.14 6.29
CA GLY A 80 13.70 -0.65 7.66
C GLY A 80 13.48 0.44 8.71
N GLU A 81 12.93 0.04 9.86
CA GLU A 81 12.98 0.87 11.07
C GLU A 81 14.43 0.96 11.60
N PRO A 82 14.83 2.10 12.21
CA PRO A 82 14.00 3.27 12.54
C PRO A 82 13.90 4.32 11.42
N TYR A 83 14.68 4.20 10.35
CA TYR A 83 14.83 5.27 9.35
C TYR A 83 13.51 5.65 8.68
N LEU A 84 12.73 4.67 8.21
CA LEU A 84 11.46 4.92 7.52
C LEU A 84 10.51 5.79 8.37
N LYS A 85 10.42 5.49 9.67
CA LYS A 85 9.53 6.19 10.61
C LYS A 85 9.96 7.62 10.94
N GLN A 86 11.20 8.00 10.65
CA GLN A 86 11.65 9.40 10.82
C GLN A 86 11.00 10.33 9.78
N TYR A 87 10.73 9.81 8.58
CA TYR A 87 10.13 10.57 7.48
C TYR A 87 8.63 10.32 7.37
N TYR A 88 8.22 9.06 7.57
CA TYR A 88 6.83 8.63 7.44
C TYR A 88 6.39 7.88 8.70
N PRO A 89 6.02 8.60 9.78
CA PRO A 89 5.67 7.99 11.06
C PRO A 89 4.42 7.08 10.99
N ASN A 90 3.58 7.30 9.98
CA ASN A 90 2.36 6.56 9.63
C ASN A 90 2.63 5.32 8.76
N MET A 91 3.88 5.02 8.40
CA MET A 91 4.23 3.84 7.60
C MET A 91 4.72 2.68 8.47
N THR A 92 4.13 1.51 8.23
CA THR A 92 4.50 0.24 8.87
C THR A 92 5.12 -0.70 7.82
N PRO A 93 6.43 -0.97 7.89
CA PRO A 93 7.09 -1.85 6.92
C PRO A 93 6.87 -3.33 7.23
N VAL A 94 6.42 -4.08 6.24
CA VAL A 94 6.47 -5.56 6.19
C VAL A 94 7.54 -5.93 5.18
N VAL A 95 8.76 -6.13 5.67
CA VAL A 95 9.94 -6.35 4.84
C VAL A 95 10.43 -7.78 5.01
N LEU A 96 10.29 -8.56 3.94
CA LEU A 96 10.77 -9.93 3.84
C LEU A 96 12.23 -9.96 3.39
N ASN A 97 13.00 -10.96 3.79
CA ASN A 97 14.30 -11.23 3.18
C ASN A 97 14.14 -11.75 1.75
N MET A 98 15.15 -11.58 0.91
CA MET A 98 15.08 -11.96 -0.51
C MET A 98 14.71 -13.43 -0.74
N ASN A 99 15.21 -14.31 0.13
CA ASN A 99 14.99 -15.76 0.08
C ASN A 99 13.66 -16.21 0.68
N GLN A 100 12.91 -15.32 1.34
CA GLN A 100 11.60 -15.67 1.90
C GLN A 100 10.53 -15.67 0.81
N ASP A 101 9.55 -16.55 0.97
CA ASP A 101 8.35 -16.57 0.12
C ASP A 101 7.42 -15.41 0.51
N TRP A 102 6.56 -14.97 -0.42
CA TRP A 102 5.61 -13.89 -0.14
C TRP A 102 4.56 -14.27 0.90
N SER A 103 4.23 -15.55 1.06
CA SER A 103 3.33 -16.04 2.12
C SER A 103 3.81 -15.71 3.54
N GLU A 104 5.11 -15.47 3.73
CA GLU A 104 5.67 -15.01 5.01
C GLU A 104 5.17 -13.60 5.40
N ALA A 105 4.60 -12.85 4.45
CA ALA A 105 3.97 -11.56 4.73
C ALA A 105 2.55 -11.70 5.31
N ASP A 106 1.88 -12.86 5.19
CA ASP A 106 0.46 -12.98 5.52
C ASP A 106 0.16 -12.68 6.99
N ALA A 107 0.92 -13.27 7.90
CA ALA A 107 0.77 -13.07 9.33
C ALA A 107 1.02 -11.61 9.76
N PRO A 108 2.16 -10.96 9.41
CA PRO A 108 2.38 -9.56 9.76
C PRO A 108 1.41 -8.61 9.06
N LEU A 109 1.00 -8.90 7.81
CA LEU A 109 -0.02 -8.11 7.12
C LEU A 109 -1.35 -8.12 7.87
N LYS A 110 -1.87 -9.31 8.18
CA LYS A 110 -3.12 -9.47 8.91
C LYS A 110 -3.08 -8.72 10.24
N HIS A 111 -2.01 -8.91 11.03
CA HIS A 111 -1.83 -8.23 12.29
C HIS A 111 -1.85 -6.70 12.14
N ASN A 112 -1.09 -6.16 11.19
CA ASN A 112 -0.98 -4.72 10.99
C ASN A 112 -2.28 -4.11 10.47
N ILE A 113 -3.02 -4.81 9.60
CA ILE A 113 -4.34 -4.37 9.13
C ILE A 113 -5.31 -4.26 10.30
N GLU A 114 -5.41 -5.30 11.14
CA GLU A 114 -6.29 -5.30 12.31
C GLU A 114 -5.94 -4.16 13.29
N GLN A 115 -4.65 -3.95 13.57
CA GLN A 115 -4.20 -2.88 14.47
C GLN A 115 -4.49 -1.48 13.92
N LEU A 116 -4.20 -1.23 12.64
CA LEU A 116 -4.37 0.10 12.04
C LEU A 116 -5.85 0.46 11.86
N LEU A 117 -6.69 -0.51 11.51
CA LEU A 117 -8.14 -0.29 11.41
C LEU A 117 -8.76 0.01 12.78
N ALA A 118 -8.32 -0.67 13.85
CA ALA A 118 -8.75 -0.36 15.21
C ALA A 118 -8.40 1.10 15.60
N GLN A 119 -7.19 1.55 15.25
CA GLN A 119 -6.75 2.93 15.51
C GLN A 119 -7.45 3.98 14.64
N SER A 120 -7.94 3.62 13.44
CA SER A 120 -8.76 4.52 12.61
C SER A 120 -10.15 4.70 13.21
N ALA A 121 -10.75 3.61 13.69
CA ALA A 121 -12.06 3.62 14.34
C ALA A 121 -12.06 4.54 15.58
N GLU A 122 -11.01 4.49 16.39
CA GLU A 122 -10.85 5.37 17.57
C GLU A 122 -10.70 6.86 17.20
N ARG A 123 -10.03 7.16 16.08
CA ARG A 123 -9.84 8.54 15.57
C ARG A 123 -11.11 9.15 14.96
N SER A 124 -12.07 8.32 14.55
CA SER A 124 -13.33 8.74 13.93
C SER A 124 -14.43 9.03 14.94
N THR A 125 -14.22 8.72 16.23
CA THR A 125 -15.11 9.11 17.32
C THR A 125 -14.80 10.55 17.78
N PRO A 126 -15.79 11.46 17.79
CA PRO A 126 -15.60 12.87 18.15
C PRO A 126 -15.32 13.12 19.65
#